data_AF-A0A3S3MJD2-F1
#
_entry.id   AF-A0A3S3MJD2-F1
#
_cell.length_a   1.000
_cell.length_b   1.000
_cell.length_c   1.000
_cell.angle_alpha   90.00
_cell.angle_beta   90.00
_cell.angle_gamma   90.00
#
_symmetry.space_group_name_H-M   'P 1'
#
loop_
_entity.id
_entity.type
_entity.pdbx_description
1 polymer ?
#
loop_
_entity_poly.entity_id
_entity_poly.type
_entity_poly.pdbx_seq_one_letter_code
_entity_poly.pdbx_strand_id
1 'polypeptide(L)'
;MSLPYDLFLSLFLKSLVLDSFLVPDESRMGYVATEEIKIEREVTHAIVTGNTAPLRPNSGQPVTIGGHNISVRCYSERGADHRVWEWHGHVMIYDEENGYSLEYIFGNFYERMPERQE
;
A
#
# COMPACT_ATOMS: atom_id res chain seq x y z
N MET A 1 -10.60 -19.23 -17.99
CA MET A 1 -10.32 -17.90 -17.41
C MET A 1 -10.12 -18.10 -15.91
N SER A 2 -8.89 -18.08 -15.40
CA SER A 2 -8.60 -18.41 -13.99
C SER A 2 -7.43 -17.60 -13.41
N LEU A 3 -7.37 -16.29 -13.67
CA LEU A 3 -6.26 -15.42 -13.24
C LEU A 3 -6.56 -14.33 -12.17
N PRO A 4 -7.48 -14.51 -11.20
CA PRO A 4 -7.47 -13.65 -10.00
C PRO A 4 -6.78 -14.30 -8.78
N TYR A 5 -6.63 -15.64 -8.75
CA TYR A 5 -6.11 -16.34 -7.57
C TYR A 5 -4.58 -16.27 -7.43
N ASP A 6 -3.84 -16.30 -8.54
CA ASP A 6 -2.36 -16.32 -8.51
C ASP A 6 -1.77 -15.01 -7.99
N LEU A 7 -2.40 -13.86 -8.28
CA LEU A 7 -1.93 -12.57 -7.75
C LEU A 7 -2.14 -12.48 -6.24
N PHE A 8 -3.32 -12.88 -5.75
CA PHE A 8 -3.64 -12.92 -4.33
C PHE A 8 -2.71 -13.88 -3.59
N LEU A 9 -2.51 -15.10 -4.10
CA LEU A 9 -1.56 -16.06 -3.54
C LEU A 9 -0.13 -15.53 -3.57
N SER A 10 0.31 -14.85 -4.65
CA SER A 10 1.66 -14.29 -4.70
C SER A 10 1.86 -13.15 -3.70
N LEU A 11 0.87 -12.27 -3.53
CA LEU A 11 0.92 -11.16 -2.56
C LEU A 11 0.82 -11.68 -1.13
N PHE A 12 -0.04 -12.67 -0.89
CA PHE A 12 -0.16 -13.36 0.39
C PHE A 12 1.09 -14.14 0.74
N LEU A 13 1.71 -14.86 -0.21
CA LEU A 13 2.97 -15.57 -0.01
C LEU A 13 4.15 -14.61 0.16
N LYS A 14 4.21 -13.51 -0.61
CA LYS A 14 5.18 -12.42 -0.37
C LYS A 14 5.00 -11.84 1.03
N SER A 15 3.75 -11.61 1.46
CA SER A 15 3.43 -11.15 2.82
C SER A 15 3.88 -12.16 3.87
N LEU A 16 3.62 -13.46 3.71
CA LEU A 16 4.05 -14.48 4.66
C LEU A 16 5.58 -14.64 4.72
N VAL A 17 6.24 -14.51 3.57
CA VAL A 17 7.70 -14.51 3.49
C VAL A 17 8.27 -13.27 4.19
N LEU A 18 7.68 -12.09 3.95
CA LEU A 18 8.07 -10.86 4.66
C LEU A 18 7.82 -10.98 6.16
N ASP A 19 6.64 -11.42 6.58
CA ASP A 19 6.28 -11.63 7.99
C ASP A 19 7.26 -12.61 8.68
N SER A 20 7.81 -13.58 7.94
CA SER A 20 8.85 -14.48 8.45
C SER A 20 10.25 -13.84 8.55
N PHE A 21 10.51 -12.74 7.83
CA PHE A 21 11.75 -11.95 7.92
C PHE A 21 11.60 -10.69 8.79
N LEU A 22 10.38 -10.31 9.16
CA LEU A 22 10.07 -9.27 10.15
C LEU A 22 10.40 -9.77 11.55
N VAL A 23 11.69 -9.94 11.84
CA VAL A 23 12.17 -9.73 13.21
C VAL A 23 11.90 -8.25 13.48
N PRO A 24 11.17 -7.88 14.55
CA PRO A 24 10.98 -6.48 14.90
C PRO A 24 12.37 -5.87 15.11
N ASP A 25 12.87 -5.18 14.10
CA ASP A 25 14.09 -4.41 14.23
C ASP A 25 13.68 -3.16 15.00
N GLU A 26 14.10 -3.10 16.28
CA GLU A 26 13.85 -1.98 17.18
C GLU A 26 14.54 -0.69 16.70
N SER A 27 15.34 -0.76 15.63
CA SER A 27 15.81 0.44 14.96
C SER A 27 14.64 1.23 14.37
N ARG A 28 14.80 2.56 14.36
CA ARG A 28 13.85 3.49 13.71
C ARG A 28 13.50 3.06 12.28
N MET A 29 14.51 2.58 11.54
CA MET A 29 14.37 2.14 10.15
C MET A 29 13.56 0.84 10.04
N GLY A 30 13.76 -0.09 10.97
CA GLY A 30 12.98 -1.33 11.08
C GLY A 30 11.50 -1.09 11.37
N TYR A 31 11.21 -0.15 12.28
CA TYR A 31 9.84 0.28 12.56
C TYR A 31 9.18 0.89 11.32
N VAL A 32 9.84 1.83 10.62
CA VAL A 32 9.30 2.44 9.39
C VAL A 32 8.98 1.37 8.36
N ALA A 33 9.93 0.48 8.07
CA ALA A 33 9.72 -0.58 7.11
C ALA A 33 8.52 -1.46 7.48
N THR A 34 8.36 -1.78 8.77
CA THR A 34 7.22 -2.56 9.26
C THR A 34 5.88 -1.84 9.04
N GLU A 35 5.82 -0.54 9.32
CA GLU A 35 4.61 0.26 9.09
C GLU A 35 4.31 0.44 7.59
N GLU A 36 5.34 0.65 6.77
CA GLU A 36 5.21 0.70 5.30
C GLU A 36 4.60 -0.58 4.75
N ILE A 37 5.07 -1.74 5.21
CA ILE A 37 4.56 -3.06 4.80
C ILE A 37 3.09 -3.22 5.17
N LYS A 38 2.68 -2.79 6.37
CA LYS A 38 1.28 -2.85 6.80
C LYS A 38 0.38 -2.01 5.89
N ILE A 39 0.82 -0.80 5.56
CA ILE A 39 0.08 0.11 4.69
C ILE A 39 0.00 -0.45 3.27
N GLU A 40 1.12 -0.92 2.71
CA GLU A 40 1.16 -1.55 1.39
C GLU A 40 0.19 -2.74 1.34
N ARG A 41 0.21 -3.61 2.36
CA ARG A 41 -0.68 -4.77 2.44
C ARG A 41 -2.14 -4.35 2.45
N GLU A 42 -2.52 -3.38 3.27
CA GLU A 42 -3.91 -2.92 3.37
C GLU A 42 -4.40 -2.26 2.07
N VAL A 43 -3.58 -1.39 1.48
CA VAL A 43 -3.87 -0.71 0.21
C VAL A 43 -3.98 -1.72 -0.94
N THR A 44 -2.98 -2.58 -1.11
CA THR A 44 -3.00 -3.59 -2.18
C THR A 44 -4.15 -4.57 -2.00
N HIS A 45 -4.46 -4.98 -0.78
CA HIS A 45 -5.62 -5.83 -0.51
C HIS A 45 -6.94 -5.15 -0.91
N ALA A 46 -7.13 -3.88 -0.55
CA ALA A 46 -8.31 -3.11 -0.96
C ALA A 46 -8.43 -2.98 -2.49
N ILE A 47 -7.31 -2.80 -3.21
CA ILE A 47 -7.28 -2.75 -4.67
C ILE A 47 -7.65 -4.11 -5.27
N VAL A 48 -6.96 -5.18 -4.87
CA VAL A 48 -7.13 -6.53 -5.45
C VAL A 48 -8.52 -7.09 -5.19
N THR A 49 -9.13 -6.79 -4.04
CA THR A 49 -10.51 -7.21 -3.72
C THR A 49 -11.58 -6.31 -4.36
N GLY A 50 -11.18 -5.22 -5.01
CA GLY A 50 -12.09 -4.22 -5.58
C GLY A 50 -12.77 -3.33 -4.54
N ASN A 51 -12.48 -3.51 -3.24
CA ASN A 51 -13.01 -2.69 -2.15
C ASN A 51 -12.23 -1.37 -2.01
N THR A 52 -12.25 -0.55 -3.04
CA THR A 52 -11.43 0.67 -3.13
C THR A 52 -12.12 1.93 -2.59
N ALA A 53 -13.41 1.87 -2.23
CA ALA A 53 -14.15 3.00 -1.68
C ALA A 53 -13.51 3.61 -0.42
N PRO A 54 -12.99 2.82 0.56
CA PRO A 54 -12.32 3.37 1.75
C PRO A 54 -11.04 4.15 1.44
N LEU A 55 -10.35 3.82 0.33
CA LEU A 55 -9.11 4.49 -0.07
C LEU A 55 -9.34 5.93 -0.54
N ARG A 56 -10.57 6.29 -0.91
CA ARG A 56 -10.97 7.61 -1.40
C ARG A 56 -9.95 8.22 -2.39
N PRO A 57 -9.58 7.49 -3.46
CA PRO A 57 -8.53 7.93 -4.37
C PRO A 57 -8.90 9.25 -5.03
N ASN A 58 -7.92 10.12 -5.22
CA ASN A 58 -8.07 11.45 -5.84
C ASN A 58 -9.00 12.42 -5.08
N SER A 59 -9.36 12.12 -3.82
CA SER A 59 -10.22 13.01 -3.02
C SER A 59 -9.51 14.27 -2.53
N GLY A 60 -8.17 14.33 -2.62
CA GLY A 60 -7.34 15.39 -2.05
C GLY A 60 -7.30 15.39 -0.52
N GLN A 61 -7.91 14.39 0.13
CA GLN A 61 -7.94 14.24 1.58
C GLN A 61 -7.29 12.90 1.98
N PRO A 62 -6.46 12.88 3.03
CA PRO A 62 -5.92 11.63 3.55
C PRO A 62 -7.00 10.80 4.23
N VAL A 63 -6.80 9.48 4.22
CA VAL A 63 -7.58 8.49 4.96
C VAL A 63 -6.68 7.78 5.97
N THR A 64 -7.27 7.24 7.03
CA THR A 64 -6.52 6.48 8.04
C THR A 64 -6.36 5.04 7.56
N ILE A 65 -5.10 4.61 7.36
CA ILE A 65 -4.72 3.25 6.94
C ILE A 65 -3.59 2.80 7.88
N GLY A 66 -3.74 1.64 8.53
CA GLY A 66 -2.76 1.19 9.54
C GLY A 66 -2.49 2.14 10.70
N GLY A 67 -3.38 3.12 10.97
CA GLY A 67 -3.16 4.18 11.97
C GLY A 67 -2.44 5.43 11.45
N HIS A 68 -2.10 5.46 10.16
CA HIS A 68 -1.39 6.57 9.52
C HIS A 68 -2.28 7.32 8.54
N ASN A 69 -1.99 8.60 8.31
CA ASN A 69 -2.72 9.44 7.36
C ASN A 69 -2.14 9.28 5.96
N ILE A 70 -2.87 8.59 5.09
CA ILE A 70 -2.43 8.20 3.75
C ILE A 70 -3.34 8.82 2.69
N SER A 71 -2.73 9.49 1.72
CA SER A 71 -3.41 10.01 0.54
C SER A 71 -3.19 9.07 -0.63
N VAL A 72 -4.27 8.72 -1.33
CA VAL A 72 -4.23 7.79 -2.47
C VAL A 72 -4.56 8.52 -3.77
N ARG A 73 -3.79 8.25 -4.82
CA ARG A 73 -4.06 8.68 -6.19
C ARG A 73 -4.28 7.46 -7.07
N CYS A 74 -5.18 7.58 -8.02
CA CYS A 74 -5.50 6.54 -8.99
C CYS A 74 -5.63 7.16 -10.37
N TYR A 75 -4.85 6.71 -11.34
CA TYR A 75 -4.90 7.21 -12.72
C TYR A 75 -4.55 6.13 -13.74
N SER A 76 -4.95 6.34 -14.98
CA SER A 76 -4.58 5.50 -16.13
C SER A 76 -4.07 6.41 -17.23
N GLU A 77 -2.92 6.07 -17.79
CA GLU A 77 -2.40 6.80 -18.95
C GLU A 77 -3.16 6.40 -20.22
N ARG A 78 -3.29 7.32 -21.18
CA ARG A 78 -3.99 7.03 -22.44
C ARG A 78 -3.26 5.92 -23.19
N GLY A 79 -3.96 4.82 -23.47
CA GLY A 79 -3.40 3.65 -24.16
C GLY A 79 -2.71 2.65 -23.25
N ALA A 80 -2.67 2.89 -21.93
CA ALA A 80 -2.21 1.90 -20.97
C ALA A 80 -3.27 0.81 -20.75
N ASP A 81 -2.81 -0.44 -20.66
CA ASP A 81 -3.60 -1.61 -20.26
C ASP A 81 -3.67 -1.78 -18.73
N HIS A 82 -3.26 -0.75 -17.99
CA HIS A 82 -3.18 -0.76 -16.54
C HIS A 82 -3.59 0.58 -15.94
N ARG A 83 -3.92 0.54 -14.66
CA ARG A 83 -4.16 1.68 -13.79
C ARG A 83 -3.10 1.70 -12.72
N VAL A 84 -2.56 2.87 -12.46
CA VAL A 84 -1.58 3.11 -11.40
C VAL A 84 -2.30 3.60 -10.18
N TRP A 85 -2.03 2.95 -9.06
CA TRP A 85 -2.37 3.39 -7.72
C TRP A 85 -1.10 3.90 -7.06
N GLU A 86 -1.12 5.12 -6.55
CA GLU A 86 -0.02 5.70 -5.77
C GLU A 86 -0.56 6.06 -4.39
N TRP A 87 0.26 5.91 -3.36
CA TRP A 87 -0.05 6.43 -2.04
C TRP A 87 1.16 7.08 -1.41
N HIS A 88 0.88 8.09 -0.60
CA HIS A 88 1.88 8.78 0.20
C HIS A 88 1.31 9.22 1.52
N GLY A 89 2.16 9.36 2.52
CA GLY A 89 1.77 9.83 3.82
C GLY A 89 2.97 9.92 4.75
N HIS A 90 2.69 9.89 6.03
CA HIS A 90 3.73 9.89 7.05
C HIS A 90 3.46 8.84 8.11
N VAL A 91 4.53 8.17 8.52
CA VAL A 91 4.55 7.31 9.70
C VAL A 91 5.07 8.13 10.87
N MET A 92 4.33 8.12 11.97
CA MET A 92 4.76 8.76 13.20
C MET A 92 5.64 7.81 14.00
N ILE A 93 6.83 8.27 14.33
CA ILE A 93 7.82 7.54 15.13
C ILE A 93 8.03 8.31 16.42
N TYR A 94 8.16 7.59 17.51
CA TYR A 94 8.59 8.14 18.78
C TYR A 94 9.95 7.57 19.15
N ASP A 95 10.88 8.45 19.55
CA ASP A 95 12.12 8.07 20.21
C ASP A 95 12.38 8.94 21.43
N GLU A 96 13.11 8.41 22.41
CA GLU A 96 13.34 9.09 23.69
C GLU A 96 14.20 10.36 23.56
N GLU A 97 15.06 10.44 22.55
CA GLU A 97 16.02 11.55 22.36
C GLU A 97 15.41 12.73 21.60
N ASN A 98 14.68 12.45 20.51
CA ASN A 98 14.17 13.44 19.57
C ASN A 98 12.63 13.58 19.62
N GLY A 99 11.94 12.75 20.39
CA GLY A 99 10.49 12.80 20.55
C GLY A 99 9.73 12.25 19.34
N TYR A 100 8.63 12.90 18.95
CA TYR A 100 7.84 12.48 17.79
C TYR A 100 8.42 13.05 16.49
N SER A 101 8.77 12.17 15.56
CA SER A 101 9.18 12.53 14.19
C SER A 101 8.23 11.92 13.16
N LEU A 102 8.07 12.61 12.03
CA LEU A 102 7.32 12.12 10.87
C LEU A 102 8.30 11.63 9.81
N GLU A 103 8.23 10.35 9.47
CA GLU A 103 8.94 9.82 8.29
C GLU A 103 7.98 9.76 7.11
N TYR A 104 8.44 10.21 5.95
CA TYR A 104 7.64 10.18 4.73
C TYR A 104 7.68 8.80 4.09
N ILE A 105 6.52 8.32 3.66
CA ILE A 105 6.38 7.03 3.02
C ILE A 105 5.71 7.19 1.65
N PHE A 106 6.08 6.32 0.72
CA PHE A 106 5.55 6.32 -0.63
C PHE A 106 5.48 4.89 -1.18
N GLY A 107 4.39 4.57 -1.87
CA GLY A 107 4.25 3.30 -2.56
C GLY A 107 3.37 3.40 -3.80
N ASN A 108 3.44 2.37 -4.64
CA ASN A 108 2.62 2.27 -5.84
C ASN A 108 2.24 0.82 -6.15
N PHE A 109 1.16 0.66 -6.90
CA PHE A 109 0.66 -0.62 -7.38
C PHE A 109 0.07 -0.47 -8.79
N TYR A 110 0.45 -1.39 -9.69
CA TYR A 110 -0.01 -1.44 -11.07
C TYR A 110 -1.12 -2.48 -11.20
N GLU A 111 -2.36 -2.02 -11.35
CA GLU A 111 -3.53 -2.86 -11.55
C GLU A 111 -3.77 -3.06 -13.05
N ARG A 112 -3.67 -4.31 -13.52
CA ARG A 112 -3.95 -4.63 -14.94
C ARG A 112 -5.45 -4.54 -15.20
N MET A 113 -5.84 -3.78 -16.23
CA MET A 113 -7.22 -3.66 -16.67
C MET A 113 -7.54 -4.77 -17.68
N PRO A 114 -8.69 -5.47 -17.57
CA PRO A 114 -9.10 -6.42 -18.59
C PRO A 114 -9.37 -5.69 -19.92
N GLU A 115 -9.01 -6.31 -21.04
CA GLU A 115 -9.35 -5.80 -22.37
C GLU A 115 -10.87 -5.63 -22.47
N ARG A 116 -11.31 -4.44 -22.90
CA ARG A 116 -12.72 -4.21 -23.22
C ARG A 116 -13.07 -5.12 -24.39
N GLN A 117 -13.85 -6.17 -24.13
CA GLN A 117 -14.56 -6.89 -25.19
C GLN A 117 -15.64 -5.94 -25.72
N GLU A 118 -15.42 -5.38 -26.91
CA GLU A 118 -16.44 -4.64 -27.68
C GLU A 118 -17.54 -5.58 -28.20
#